data_AF-H6RW13-F1
#
_entry.id   AF-H6RW13-F1
#
_cell.length_a   1.000
_cell.length_b   1.000
_cell.length_c   1.000
_cell.angle_alpha   90.00
_cell.angle_beta   90.00
_cell.angle_gamma   90.00
#
_symmetry.space_group_name_H-M   'P 1'
#
loop_
_entity.id
_entity.type
_entity.pdbx_description
1 polymer ?
#
loop_
_entity_poly.entity_id
_entity_poly.type
_entity_poly.pdbx_seq_one_letter_code
_entity_poly.pdbx_strand_id
1 'polypeptide(L)'
;MFSLESDGIVWTVDNVRQDQAVGVSDVARGTRVRWELDPATDRSLTDVFAEYTDEDHAFTQTRTTVRLFGYGVRFVSRSEAKRLLRGLERFREVRVDFAGVEEVGQGFVDEVFRVWPSQNPRTTVVPLGMAGPVEFMVRRGLPRATRSNH
;
A
#
# COMPACT_ATOMS: atom_id res chain seq x y z
N MET A 1 -17.30 3.48 -6.74
CA MET A 1 -17.62 3.16 -8.16
C MET A 1 -16.49 3.66 -9.04
N PHE A 2 -16.13 2.96 -10.11
CA PHE A 2 -15.17 3.39 -11.12
C PHE A 2 -15.83 3.36 -12.51
N SER A 3 -15.54 4.35 -13.36
CA SER A 3 -15.89 4.29 -14.78
C SER A 3 -14.79 4.85 -15.68
N LEU A 4 -14.63 4.23 -16.84
CA LEU A 4 -13.75 4.66 -17.92
C LEU A 4 -14.56 4.81 -19.20
N GLU A 5 -14.49 5.98 -19.80
CA GLU A 5 -15.24 6.35 -21.00
C GLU A 5 -14.25 6.72 -22.12
N SER A 6 -14.37 6.06 -23.26
CA SER A 6 -13.57 6.37 -24.45
C SER A 6 -14.30 5.91 -25.71
N ASP A 7 -14.24 6.74 -26.76
CA ASP A 7 -14.75 6.43 -28.09
C ASP A 7 -16.21 5.93 -28.11
N GLY A 8 -17.08 6.59 -27.34
CA GLY A 8 -18.49 6.25 -27.27
C GLY A 8 -18.82 5.03 -26.40
N ILE A 9 -17.85 4.47 -25.69
CA ILE A 9 -18.02 3.30 -24.82
C ILE A 9 -17.74 3.71 -23.37
N VAL A 10 -18.56 3.22 -22.42
CA VAL A 10 -18.28 3.28 -20.98
C VAL A 10 -18.09 1.88 -20.43
N TRP A 11 -17.03 1.68 -19.65
CA TRP A 11 -16.88 0.55 -18.76
C TRP A 11 -17.06 1.02 -17.33
N THR A 12 -17.95 0.38 -16.58
CA THR A 12 -18.26 0.70 -15.19
C THR A 12 -17.96 -0.50 -14.31
N VAL A 13 -17.24 -0.26 -13.21
CA VAL A 13 -16.95 -1.25 -12.17
C VAL A 13 -17.58 -0.77 -10.86
N ASP A 14 -18.54 -1.54 -10.36
CA ASP A 14 -19.19 -1.32 -9.07
C ASP A 14 -18.59 -2.26 -8.01
N ASN A 15 -17.55 -1.78 -7.32
CA ASN A 15 -16.89 -2.51 -6.24
C ASN A 15 -17.78 -2.74 -4.99
N VAL A 16 -18.95 -2.10 -4.90
CA VAL A 16 -19.91 -2.31 -3.79
C VAL A 16 -20.81 -3.49 -4.11
N ARG A 17 -21.29 -3.57 -5.35
CA ARG A 17 -22.14 -4.68 -5.82
C ARG A 17 -21.35 -5.88 -6.38
N GLN A 18 -20.02 -5.75 -6.47
CA GLN A 18 -19.11 -6.73 -7.10
C GLN A 18 -19.52 -7.09 -8.53
N ASP A 19 -19.87 -6.08 -9.32
CA ASP A 19 -20.34 -6.26 -10.69
C ASP A 19 -19.67 -5.27 -11.66
N GLN A 20 -19.68 -5.61 -12.95
CA GLN A 20 -19.13 -4.79 -14.03
C GLN A 20 -20.09 -4.73 -15.22
N ALA A 21 -20.19 -3.55 -15.82
CA ALA A 21 -21.07 -3.30 -16.96
C ALA A 21 -20.36 -2.51 -18.07
N VAL A 22 -20.79 -2.73 -19.31
CA VAL A 22 -20.36 -1.95 -20.48
C VAL A 22 -21.58 -1.30 -21.10
N GLY A 23 -21.46 -0.03 -21.48
CA GLY A 23 -22.54 0.75 -22.08
C GLY A 23 -22.04 1.74 -23.11
N VAL A 24 -22.96 2.59 -23.57
CA VAL A 24 -22.66 3.67 -24.52
C VAL A 24 -22.36 4.95 -23.72
N SER A 25 -21.32 5.67 -24.12
CA SER A 25 -20.91 6.95 -23.57
C SER A 25 -21.11 8.06 -24.59
N ASP A 26 -21.43 9.27 -24.13
CA ASP A 26 -21.45 10.47 -24.99
C ASP A 26 -20.03 11.02 -25.25
N VAL A 27 -18.99 10.43 -24.63
CA VAL A 27 -17.58 10.80 -24.83
C VAL A 27 -17.08 10.21 -26.15
N ALA A 28 -17.28 10.96 -27.23
CA ALA A 28 -16.83 10.59 -28.58
C ALA A 28 -15.37 11.00 -28.89
N ARG A 29 -14.74 11.87 -28.09
CA ARG A 29 -13.34 12.26 -28.27
C ARG A 29 -12.63 12.44 -26.93
N GLY A 30 -11.49 11.76 -26.79
CA GLY A 30 -10.69 11.74 -25.56
C GLY A 30 -11.07 10.60 -24.62
N THR A 31 -10.52 10.63 -23.42
CA THR A 31 -10.78 9.64 -22.37
C THR A 31 -11.26 10.36 -21.12
N ARG A 32 -12.39 9.93 -20.56
CA ARG A 32 -12.88 10.40 -19.27
C ARG A 32 -12.83 9.26 -18.26
N VAL A 33 -12.32 9.56 -17.09
CA VAL A 33 -12.13 8.60 -16.01
C VAL A 33 -12.80 9.16 -14.76
N ARG A 34 -13.72 8.41 -14.15
CA ARG A 34 -14.45 8.82 -12.93
C ARG A 34 -14.30 7.75 -11.86
N TRP A 35 -14.02 8.19 -10.64
CA TRP A 35 -13.93 7.32 -9.48
C TRP A 35 -14.67 8.00 -8.34
N GLU A 36 -15.45 7.22 -7.61
CA GLU A 36 -16.14 7.65 -6.41
C GLU A 36 -15.54 6.92 -5.21
N LEU A 37 -15.00 7.73 -4.31
CA LEU A 37 -14.42 7.31 -3.05
C LEU A 37 -15.45 7.62 -1.97
N ASP A 38 -15.79 6.63 -1.16
CA ASP A 38 -16.53 6.86 0.07
C ASP A 38 -15.52 7.26 1.17
N PRO A 39 -15.50 8.53 1.61
CA PRO A 39 -14.61 8.97 2.67
C PRO A 39 -15.00 8.43 4.05
N ALA A 40 -16.22 7.89 4.19
CA ALA A 40 -16.75 7.27 5.41
C ALA A 40 -16.70 5.74 5.36
N THR A 41 -15.89 5.15 4.48
CA THR A 41 -15.76 3.69 4.41
C THR A 41 -15.20 3.12 5.73
N ASP A 42 -15.94 2.18 6.32
CA ASP A 42 -15.48 1.38 7.46
C ASP A 42 -14.51 0.27 7.03
N ARG A 43 -14.31 0.07 5.71
CA ARG A 43 -13.30 -0.85 5.18
C ARG A 43 -11.93 -0.29 5.51
N SER A 44 -11.32 -0.85 6.55
CA SER A 44 -9.94 -0.53 6.85
C SER A 44 -9.05 -1.35 5.92
N LEU A 45 -7.86 -0.83 5.58
CA LEU A 45 -6.88 -1.56 4.76
C LEU A 45 -6.63 -2.99 5.29
N THR A 46 -6.79 -3.18 6.59
CA THR A 46 -7.01 -4.45 7.30
C THR A 46 -7.86 -5.47 6.59
N ASP A 47 -9.05 -5.10 6.16
CA ASP A 47 -10.07 -6.01 5.67
C ASP A 47 -9.69 -6.45 4.26
N VAL A 48 -9.02 -5.56 3.52
CA VAL A 48 -8.35 -5.86 2.26
C VAL A 48 -7.13 -6.78 2.49
N PHE A 49 -6.37 -6.60 3.56
CA PHE A 49 -5.19 -7.45 3.87
C PHE A 49 -5.56 -8.82 4.46
N ALA A 50 -6.70 -8.93 5.14
CA ALA A 50 -7.21 -10.20 5.68
C ALA A 50 -7.45 -11.22 4.55
N GLU A 51 -7.90 -10.76 3.39
CA GLU A 51 -8.17 -11.59 2.21
C GLU A 51 -6.90 -12.19 1.56
N TYR A 52 -5.70 -11.69 1.90
CA TYR A 52 -4.41 -12.13 1.35
C TYR A 52 -3.45 -12.71 2.41
N THR A 53 -3.93 -13.05 3.60
CA THR A 53 -3.10 -13.65 4.65
C THR A 53 -3.39 -15.15 4.72
N ASP A 54 -2.40 -15.98 4.33
CA ASP A 54 -2.47 -17.44 4.48
C ASP A 54 -2.63 -17.83 5.96
N GLU A 55 -3.52 -18.77 6.22
CA GLU A 55 -3.91 -19.28 7.53
C GLU A 55 -2.76 -20.04 8.22
N ASP A 56 -1.85 -19.33 8.87
CA ASP A 56 -1.15 -19.90 10.02
C ASP A 56 -2.04 -19.74 11.25
N HIS A 57 -2.77 -20.82 11.57
CA HIS A 57 -3.59 -20.99 12.77
C HIS A 57 -2.74 -20.88 14.05
N ALA A 58 -2.38 -19.66 14.44
CA ALA A 58 -2.03 -19.30 15.80
C ALA A 58 -2.59 -17.90 16.07
N PHE A 59 -3.66 -17.90 16.85
CA PHE A 59 -4.49 -16.77 17.28
C PHE A 59 -3.68 -15.69 18.04
N THR A 60 -2.79 -14.99 17.35
CA THR A 60 -2.21 -13.73 17.79
C THR A 60 -1.90 -12.92 16.55
N GLN A 61 -2.41 -11.69 16.49
CA GLN A 61 -2.17 -10.67 15.47
C GLN A 61 -0.67 -10.26 15.40
N THR A 62 0.25 -11.21 15.28
CA THR A 62 1.69 -10.94 15.45
C THR A 62 2.32 -10.46 14.17
N ARG A 63 1.82 -10.84 12.98
CA ARG A 63 2.56 -10.56 11.74
C ARG A 63 1.65 -10.42 10.51
N THR A 64 1.95 -9.44 9.67
CA THR A 64 1.31 -9.24 8.37
C THR A 64 2.34 -8.89 7.30
N THR A 65 2.02 -9.12 6.01
CA THR A 65 2.88 -8.77 4.87
C THR A 65 2.12 -7.90 3.87
N VAL A 66 2.66 -6.72 3.58
CA VAL A 66 2.14 -5.77 2.59
C VAL A 66 3.00 -5.82 1.34
N ARG A 67 2.41 -6.24 0.22
CA ARG A 67 3.07 -6.31 -1.09
C ARG A 67 2.89 -5.01 -1.84
N LEU A 68 3.95 -4.21 -1.97
CA LEU A 68 3.88 -2.87 -2.56
C LEU A 68 3.52 -2.88 -4.05
N PHE A 69 4.01 -3.85 -4.82
CA PHE A 69 3.73 -3.94 -6.25
C PHE A 69 2.24 -4.00 -6.59
N GLY A 70 1.41 -4.56 -5.71
CA GLY A 70 -0.05 -4.57 -5.88
C GLY A 70 -0.69 -3.17 -5.83
N TYR A 71 0.03 -2.17 -5.32
CA TYR A 71 -0.42 -0.78 -5.19
C TYR A 71 0.27 0.18 -6.16
N GLY A 72 1.38 -0.22 -6.78
CA GLY A 72 2.14 0.60 -7.71
C GLY A 72 3.60 0.18 -7.80
N VAL A 73 4.31 0.73 -8.80
CA VAL A 73 5.75 0.45 -9.03
C VAL A 73 6.66 1.56 -8.52
N ARG A 74 6.12 2.74 -8.17
CA ARG A 74 6.88 3.92 -7.71
C ARG A 74 6.21 4.56 -6.50
N PHE A 75 6.99 4.81 -5.44
CA PHE A 75 6.49 5.41 -4.18
C PHE A 75 7.41 6.53 -3.68
N VAL A 76 6.99 7.79 -3.78
CA VAL A 76 7.91 8.93 -3.55
C VAL A 76 7.61 9.68 -2.26
N SER A 77 6.34 9.84 -1.91
CA SER A 77 5.88 10.79 -0.91
C SER A 77 5.63 10.19 0.47
N ARG A 78 5.68 11.04 1.50
CA ARG A 78 5.27 10.68 2.87
C ARG A 78 3.78 10.34 2.97
N SER A 79 2.94 11.06 2.23
CA SER A 79 1.49 10.84 2.27
C SER A 79 1.10 9.46 1.73
N GLU A 80 1.82 8.94 0.73
CA GLU A 80 1.64 7.57 0.24
C GLU A 80 2.00 6.55 1.33
N ALA A 81 3.15 6.71 1.98
CA ALA A 81 3.56 5.85 3.09
C ALA A 81 2.53 5.85 4.25
N LYS A 82 2.05 7.04 4.65
CA LYS A 82 1.02 7.16 5.70
C LYS A 82 -0.27 6.44 5.37
N ARG A 83 -0.72 6.53 4.11
CA ARG A 83 -1.91 5.81 3.66
C ARG A 83 -1.67 4.30 3.71
N LEU A 84 -0.52 3.84 3.23
CA LEU A 84 -0.19 2.41 3.17
C LEU A 84 -0.08 1.76 4.55
N LEU A 85 0.45 2.47 5.54
CA LEU A 85 0.67 1.95 6.89
C LEU A 85 -0.52 2.12 7.84
N ARG A 86 -1.60 2.77 7.39
CA ARG A 86 -2.77 3.05 8.24
C ARG A 86 -3.47 1.76 8.66
N GLY A 87 -3.66 1.57 9.96
CA GLY A 87 -4.32 0.38 10.51
C GLY A 87 -3.39 -0.82 10.70
N LEU A 88 -2.09 -0.70 10.39
CA LEU A 88 -1.12 -1.77 10.60
C LEU A 88 -0.53 -1.78 12.01
N GLU A 89 -0.79 -0.75 12.81
CA GLU A 89 -0.34 -0.61 14.20
C GLU A 89 -0.90 -1.66 15.17
N ARG A 90 -1.93 -2.41 14.77
CA ARG A 90 -2.43 -3.56 15.55
C ARG A 90 -1.52 -4.78 15.48
N PHE A 91 -0.63 -4.86 14.49
CA PHE A 91 0.26 -5.99 14.31
C PHE A 91 1.57 -5.78 15.06
N ARG A 92 2.20 -6.85 15.56
CA ARG A 92 3.55 -6.75 16.18
C ARG A 92 4.66 -6.62 15.15
N GLU A 93 4.49 -7.22 13.97
CA GLU A 93 5.44 -7.21 12.87
C GLU A 93 4.71 -6.93 11.55
N VAL A 94 5.18 -5.92 10.81
CA VAL A 94 4.68 -5.56 9.49
C VAL A 94 5.81 -5.74 8.50
N ARG A 95 5.64 -6.69 7.58
CA ARG A 95 6.58 -6.92 6.49
C ARG A 95 6.17 -6.08 5.30
N VAL A 96 7.07 -5.25 4.82
CA VAL A 96 6.85 -4.44 3.61
C VAL A 96 7.67 -5.06 2.49
N ASP A 97 6.98 -5.69 1.55
CA ASP A 97 7.60 -6.38 0.41
C ASP A 97 7.70 -5.42 -0.79
N PHE A 98 8.95 -5.14 -1.17
CA PHE A 98 9.34 -4.26 -2.28
C PHE A 98 9.57 -5.04 -3.58
N ALA A 99 9.29 -6.34 -3.64
CA ALA A 99 9.41 -7.11 -4.87
C ALA A 99 8.58 -6.46 -5.99
N GLY A 100 9.22 -6.16 -7.13
CA GLY A 100 8.59 -5.49 -8.27
C GLY A 100 8.50 -3.96 -8.16
N VAL A 101 8.93 -3.36 -7.05
CA VAL A 101 9.01 -1.89 -6.93
C VAL A 101 10.27 -1.39 -7.62
N GLU A 102 10.09 -0.45 -8.54
CA GLU A 102 11.18 0.13 -9.34
C GLU A 102 11.85 1.30 -8.63
N GLU A 103 11.08 2.12 -7.90
CA GLU A 103 11.58 3.38 -7.36
C GLU A 103 10.91 3.76 -6.02
N VAL A 104 11.72 4.17 -5.05
CA VAL A 104 11.26 4.74 -3.79
C VAL A 104 11.96 6.07 -3.48
N GLY A 105 11.18 7.04 -3.02
CA GLY A 105 11.66 8.35 -2.62
C GLY A 105 12.08 8.41 -1.14
N GLN A 106 12.96 9.35 -0.82
CA GLN A 106 13.42 9.56 0.56
C GLN A 106 12.25 9.86 1.51
N GLY A 107 11.24 10.60 1.08
CA GLY A 107 10.06 10.89 1.90
C GLY A 107 9.29 9.64 2.29
N PHE A 108 9.07 8.74 1.32
CA PHE A 108 8.42 7.45 1.56
C PHE A 108 9.22 6.60 2.56
N VAL A 109 10.51 6.40 2.31
CA VAL A 109 11.39 5.59 3.19
C VAL A 109 11.45 6.17 4.60
N ASP A 110 11.63 7.48 4.72
CA ASP A 110 11.70 8.19 6.00
C ASP A 110 10.42 8.01 6.83
N GLU A 111 9.27 8.05 6.17
CA GLU A 111 8.00 7.79 6.84
C GLU A 111 7.89 6.33 7.28
N VAL A 112 8.19 5.37 6.40
CA VAL A 112 7.99 3.93 6.67
C VAL A 112 8.92 3.39 7.75
N PHE A 113 10.20 3.79 7.75
CA PHE A 113 11.23 3.17 8.58
C PHE A 113 11.68 4.02 9.77
N ARG A 114 11.30 5.31 9.82
CA ARG A 114 11.68 6.21 10.93
C ARG A 114 10.48 6.85 11.61
N VAL A 115 9.65 7.58 10.88
CA VAL A 115 8.55 8.35 11.50
C VAL A 115 7.47 7.41 12.03
N TRP A 116 6.95 6.52 11.20
CA TRP A 116 5.84 5.65 11.59
C TRP A 116 6.23 4.67 12.72
N PRO A 117 7.41 3.99 12.70
CA PRO A 117 7.83 3.17 13.83
C PRO A 117 8.04 3.96 15.12
N SER A 118 8.50 5.22 15.04
CA SER A 118 8.64 6.08 16.23
C SER A 118 7.28 6.42 16.88
N GLN A 119 6.21 6.44 16.08
CA GLN A 119 4.84 6.66 16.56
C GLN A 119 4.16 5.36 16.99
N ASN A 120 4.66 4.21 16.54
CA ASN A 120 4.09 2.88 16.79
C ASN A 120 5.15 1.92 17.35
N PRO A 121 5.69 2.16 18.56
CA PRO A 121 6.84 1.42 19.09
C PRO A 121 6.57 -0.06 19.39
N ARG A 122 5.30 -0.49 19.39
CA ARG A 122 4.89 -1.88 19.57
C ARG A 122 4.89 -2.69 18.27
N THR A 123 5.09 -2.03 17.14
CA THR A 123 5.08 -2.63 15.81
C THR A 123 6.45 -2.47 15.15
N THR A 124 7.03 -3.59 14.74
CA THR A 124 8.29 -3.61 13.99
C THR A 124 8.02 -3.66 12.49
N VAL A 125 8.65 -2.77 11.72
CA VAL A 125 8.55 -2.77 10.25
C VAL A 125 9.79 -3.44 9.66
N VAL A 126 9.58 -4.48 8.85
CA VAL A 126 10.65 -5.29 8.24
C VAL A 126 10.58 -5.20 6.72
N PRO A 127 11.61 -4.68 6.02
CA PRO A 127 11.62 -4.66 4.56
C PRO A 127 11.94 -6.05 3.99
N LEU A 128 11.27 -6.45 2.90
CA LEU A 128 11.51 -7.67 2.13
C LEU A 128 11.59 -7.35 0.63
N GLY A 129 12.14 -8.27 -0.16
CA GLY A 129 12.07 -8.20 -1.64
C GLY A 129 12.71 -6.97 -2.30
N MET A 130 13.59 -6.25 -1.60
CA MET A 130 14.25 -5.06 -2.14
C MET A 130 15.24 -5.41 -3.25
N ALA A 131 15.27 -4.61 -4.32
CA ALA A 131 16.25 -4.73 -5.40
C ALA A 131 17.00 -3.42 -5.65
N GLY A 132 18.32 -3.50 -5.83
CA GLY A 132 19.18 -2.42 -6.33
C GLY A 132 18.92 -1.03 -5.72
N PRO A 133 18.38 -0.05 -6.47
CA PRO A 133 18.13 1.31 -5.99
C PRO A 133 17.22 1.41 -4.76
N VAL A 134 16.24 0.52 -4.64
CA VAL A 134 15.30 0.50 -3.50
C VAL A 134 16.02 0.11 -2.22
N GLU A 135 16.88 -0.91 -2.28
CA GLU A 135 17.69 -1.34 -1.13
C GLU A 135 18.62 -0.20 -0.66
N PHE A 136 19.27 0.50 -1.60
CA PHE A 136 20.13 1.63 -1.29
C PHE A 136 19.38 2.74 -0.53
N MET A 137 18.18 3.09 -1.00
CA MET A 137 17.37 4.12 -0.37
C MET A 137 16.87 3.69 1.02
N VAL A 138 16.37 2.46 1.16
CA VAL A 138 15.87 1.95 2.45
C VAL A 138 16.98 1.89 3.50
N ARG A 139 18.16 1.40 3.14
CA ARG A 139 19.33 1.36 4.04
C ARG A 139 19.76 2.74 4.52
N ARG A 140 19.58 3.78 3.71
CA ARG A 140 19.89 5.17 4.08
C ARG A 140 18.88 5.74 5.08
N GLY A 141 17.63 5.30 5.03
CA GLY A 141 16.57 5.76 5.92
C GLY A 141 16.43 4.97 7.22
N LEU A 142 17.00 3.76 7.30
CA LEU A 142 17.05 2.99 8.54
C LEU A 142 17.94 3.70 9.59
N PRO A 143 17.53 3.72 10.87
CA PRO A 143 18.40 4.17 11.95
C PRO A 143 19.70 3.37 11.91
N ARG A 144 20.85 4.06 11.93
CA ARG A 144 22.15 3.39 12.10
C ARG A 144 22.07 2.58 13.39
N ALA A 145 22.25 1.26 13.30
CA ALA A 145 22.36 0.41 14.48
C ALA A 145 23.42 1.01 15.41
N THR A 146 23.01 1.39 16.63
CA THR A 146 23.94 1.76 17.68
C THR A 146 24.83 0.56 17.91
N ARG A 147 26.09 0.62 17.48
CA ARG A 147 27.09 -0.37 17.85
C ARG A 147 27.20 -0.31 19.38
N SER A 148 26.63 -1.29 20.07
CA SER A 148 27.00 -1.56 21.46
C SER A 148 28.42 -2.12 21.42
N ASN A 149 29.40 -1.29 21.79
CA ASN A 149 30.69 -1.80 22.22
C ASN A 149 30.46 -2.61 23.50
N HIS A 150 30.80 -3.89 23.48
CA HIS A 150 31.30 -4.60 24.65
C HIS A 150 32.81 -4.73 24.48
#